data_AF-A0A7L7L6Z1-F1
#
_entry.id   AF-A0A7L7L6Z1-F1
#
_cell.length_a   1.000
_cell.length_b   1.000
_cell.length_c   1.000
_cell.angle_alpha   90.00
_cell.angle_beta   90.00
_cell.angle_gamma   90.00
#
_symmetry.space_group_name_H-M   'P 1'
#
loop_
_entity.id
_entity.type
_entity.pdbx_description
1 polymer ?
#
loop_
_entity_poly.entity_id
_entity_poly.type
_entity_poly.pdbx_seq_one_letter_code
_entity_poly.pdbx_strand_id
1 'polypeptide(L)'
;MLNRQLIDSLLFVITVFATLSYCYFIFRKKKVYFSKGYTFSLVFLTLYTLLNMCAHLIAVIVVACMKAKAGTFEYDLRLYTLIQFGVLIVIINYYVLTKLTQVFQGNWNDHYGIYKAGFLQILITLPLVPFNPISLLPSLTSVPLMLLVYRASRRYSLNVKSETRTTSPELILNPLVS
;
A
#
# COMPACT_ATOMS: atom_id res chain seq x y z
N MET A 1 23.08 -23.97 0.96
CA MET A 1 22.27 -23.08 1.81
C MET A 1 21.93 -21.83 0.99
N LEU A 2 20.65 -21.50 0.83
CA LEU A 2 20.23 -20.30 0.11
C LEU A 2 20.57 -19.07 0.97
N ASN A 3 21.35 -18.13 0.44
CA ASN A 3 21.78 -16.96 1.20
C ASN A 3 20.58 -16.01 1.40
N ARG A 4 19.98 -16.01 2.59
CA ARG A 4 18.77 -15.20 2.91
C ARG A 4 19.00 -13.71 2.63
N GLN A 5 20.18 -13.20 2.96
CA GLN A 5 20.54 -11.81 2.72
C GLN A 5 20.51 -11.45 1.23
N LEU A 6 20.89 -12.38 0.36
CA LEU A 6 20.84 -12.19 -1.09
C LEU A 6 19.40 -12.13 -1.60
N ILE A 7 18.50 -12.96 -1.06
CA ILE A 7 17.07 -12.94 -1.41
C ILE A 7 16.43 -11.62 -0.98
N ASP A 8 16.69 -11.20 0.26
CA ASP A 8 16.11 -9.97 0.82
C ASP A 8 16.61 -8.73 0.04
N SER A 9 17.90 -8.73 -0.33
CA SER A 9 18.49 -7.66 -1.16
C SER A 9 17.89 -7.65 -2.57
N LEU A 10 17.73 -8.82 -3.19
CA LEU A 10 17.13 -8.95 -4.52
C LEU A 10 15.66 -8.53 -4.51
N LEU A 11 14.91 -8.89 -3.48
CA LEU A 11 13.53 -8.46 -3.29
C LEU A 11 13.43 -6.94 -3.13
N PHE A 12 14.32 -6.34 -2.35
CA PHE A 12 14.39 -4.89 -2.19
C PHE A 12 14.65 -4.20 -3.53
N VAL A 13 15.63 -4.68 -4.30
CA VAL A 13 15.96 -4.14 -5.63
C VAL A 13 14.78 -4.27 -6.58
N ILE A 14 14.13 -5.44 -6.64
CA ILE A 14 12.92 -5.66 -7.45
C ILE A 14 11.81 -4.69 -7.03
N THR A 15 11.64 -4.47 -5.73
CA THR A 15 10.62 -3.54 -5.21
C THR A 15 10.90 -2.11 -5.65
N VAL A 16 12.17 -1.66 -5.61
CA VAL A 16 12.56 -0.33 -6.09
C VAL A 16 12.24 -0.19 -7.58
N PHE A 17 12.63 -1.17 -8.41
CA PHE A 17 12.31 -1.15 -9.85
C PHE A 17 10.80 -1.18 -10.11
N ALA A 18 10.05 -2.05 -9.43
CA ALA A 18 8.60 -2.12 -9.55
C ALA A 18 7.93 -0.80 -9.16
N THR A 19 8.43 -0.14 -8.10
CA THR A 19 7.97 1.18 -7.67
C THR A 19 8.25 2.23 -8.73
N LEU A 20 9.46 2.28 -9.28
CA LEU A 20 9.82 3.21 -10.35
C LEU A 20 8.93 3.02 -11.59
N SER A 21 8.74 1.78 -12.03
CA SER A 21 7.87 1.44 -13.16
C SER A 21 6.42 1.83 -12.89
N TYR A 22 5.91 1.58 -11.68
CA TYR A 22 4.53 1.93 -11.31
C TYR A 22 4.32 3.44 -11.22
N CYS A 23 5.27 4.17 -10.61
CA CYS A 23 5.26 5.62 -10.58
C CYS A 23 5.31 6.22 -11.99
N TYR A 24 6.16 5.69 -12.88
CA TYR A 24 6.21 6.09 -14.29
C TYR A 24 4.83 5.93 -14.97
N PHE A 25 4.15 4.81 -14.72
CA PHE A 25 2.80 4.57 -15.25
C PHE A 25 1.76 5.55 -14.71
N ILE A 26 1.81 5.88 -13.41
CA ILE A 26 0.93 6.88 -12.79
C ILE A 26 1.17 8.27 -13.41
N PHE A 27 2.43 8.71 -13.50
CA PHE A 27 2.78 10.03 -14.03
C PHE A 27 2.42 10.18 -15.51
N ARG A 28 2.40 9.08 -16.28
CA ARG A 28 1.97 9.11 -17.68
C ARG A 28 0.46 9.37 -17.83
N LYS A 29 -0.36 9.01 -16.85
CA LYS A 29 -1.82 8.94 -17.01
C LYS A 29 -2.61 10.18 -16.55
N LYS A 30 -2.02 11.21 -15.91
CA LYS A 30 -2.69 12.48 -15.54
C LYS A 30 -1.73 13.47 -14.83
N LYS A 31 -2.21 14.71 -14.59
CA LYS A 31 -1.56 15.67 -13.67
C LYS A 31 -1.60 15.11 -12.24
N VAL A 32 -0.45 14.69 -11.72
CA VAL A 32 -0.30 14.28 -10.32
C VAL A 32 -0.15 15.53 -9.46
N TYR A 33 -0.98 15.65 -8.41
CA TYR A 33 -1.00 16.82 -7.51
C TYR A 33 0.13 16.84 -6.47
N PHE A 34 0.90 15.77 -6.34
CA PHE A 34 1.97 15.62 -5.34
C PHE A 34 3.38 15.68 -5.93
N SER A 35 4.34 15.99 -5.06
CA SER A 35 5.76 15.88 -5.41
C SER A 35 6.12 14.44 -5.74
N LYS A 36 7.03 14.27 -6.71
CA LYS A 36 7.42 12.95 -7.23
C LYS A 36 7.92 12.00 -6.14
N GLY A 37 8.74 12.52 -5.22
CA GLY A 37 9.28 11.73 -4.10
C GLY A 37 8.20 11.25 -3.13
N TYR A 38 7.14 12.03 -2.94
CA TYR A 38 6.06 11.66 -2.05
C TYR A 38 5.20 10.52 -2.61
N THR A 39 4.86 10.60 -3.91
CA THR A 39 4.21 9.50 -4.64
C THR A 39 5.08 8.25 -4.60
N PHE A 40 6.40 8.39 -4.80
CA PHE A 40 7.33 7.27 -4.71
C PHE A 40 7.30 6.58 -3.34
N SER A 41 7.38 7.33 -2.24
CA SER A 41 7.36 6.75 -0.89
C SER A 41 6.06 5.99 -0.58
N LEU A 42 4.91 6.52 -0.97
CA LEU A 42 3.61 5.87 -0.76
C LEU A 42 3.47 4.56 -1.56
N VAL A 43 3.85 4.60 -2.84
CA VAL A 43 3.83 3.41 -3.71
C VAL A 43 4.84 2.38 -3.22
N PHE A 44 6.04 2.82 -2.82
CA PHE A 44 7.09 1.95 -2.29
C PHE A 44 6.64 1.17 -1.05
N LEU A 45 6.08 1.86 -0.05
CA LEU A 45 5.60 1.22 1.19
C LEU A 45 4.56 0.12 0.92
N THR A 46 3.68 0.36 -0.04
CA THR A 46 2.62 -0.58 -0.41
C THR A 46 3.18 -1.75 -1.22
N LEU A 47 3.99 -1.48 -2.26
CA LEU A 47 4.58 -2.52 -3.10
C LEU A 47 5.59 -3.38 -2.35
N TYR A 48 6.36 -2.80 -1.43
CA TYR A 48 7.31 -3.54 -0.60
C TYR A 48 6.60 -4.61 0.22
N THR A 49 5.51 -4.24 0.90
CA THR A 49 4.70 -5.17 1.68
C THR A 49 4.08 -6.26 0.79
N LEU A 50 3.53 -5.86 -0.36
CA LEU A 50 2.89 -6.77 -1.31
C LEU A 50 3.89 -7.81 -1.85
N LEU A 51 5.02 -7.37 -2.40
CA LEU A 51 6.03 -8.25 -2.98
C LEU A 51 6.67 -9.15 -1.93
N ASN A 52 6.91 -8.63 -0.73
CA ASN A 52 7.47 -9.43 0.36
C ASN A 52 6.51 -10.56 0.77
N MET A 53 5.21 -10.27 0.89
CA MET A 53 4.20 -11.29 1.20
C MET A 53 4.04 -12.31 0.09
N CYS A 54 4.10 -11.89 -1.18
CA CYS A 54 4.13 -12.80 -2.32
C CYS A 54 5.36 -13.72 -2.28
N ALA A 55 6.55 -13.18 -2.02
CA ALA A 55 7.78 -13.97 -1.93
C ALA A 55 7.73 -14.98 -0.77
N HIS A 56 7.19 -14.60 0.39
CA HIS A 56 6.98 -15.52 1.50
C HIS A 56 5.98 -16.62 1.17
N LEU A 57 4.86 -16.30 0.50
CA LEU A 57 3.91 -17.32 0.04
C LEU A 57 4.56 -18.31 -0.93
N ILE A 58 5.34 -17.82 -1.90
CA ILE A 58 6.08 -18.67 -2.83
C ILE A 58 7.06 -19.56 -2.08
N ALA A 59 7.80 -19.02 -1.11
CA ALA A 59 8.74 -19.80 -0.31
C ALA A 59 8.04 -20.92 0.48
N VAL A 60 6.88 -20.63 1.09
CA VAL A 60 6.06 -21.62 1.79
C VAL A 60 5.58 -22.72 0.84
N ILE A 61 5.10 -22.36 -0.36
CA ILE A 61 4.64 -23.31 -1.38
C ILE A 61 5.79 -24.18 -1.88
N VAL A 62 6.97 -23.59 -2.16
CA VAL A 62 8.15 -24.34 -2.61
C VAL A 62 8.59 -25.35 -1.56
N VAL A 63 8.63 -24.96 -0.28
CA VAL A 63 8.97 -25.87 0.82
C VAL A 63 7.93 -26.99 0.95
N ALA A 64 6.63 -26.67 0.83
CA ALA A 64 5.57 -27.67 0.84
C ALA A 64 5.71 -28.68 -0.32
N CYS A 65 6.00 -28.19 -1.54
CA CYS A 65 6.26 -29.04 -2.70
C CYS A 65 7.50 -29.93 -2.52
N MET A 66 8.58 -29.42 -1.91
CA MET A 66 9.76 -30.23 -1.60
C MET A 66 9.44 -31.35 -0.61
N LYS A 67 8.69 -31.04 0.46
CA LYS A 67 8.22 -32.06 1.42
C LYS A 67 7.32 -33.09 0.75
N ALA A 68 6.46 -32.66 -0.18
CA ALA A 68 5.56 -33.56 -0.92
C ALA A 68 6.35 -34.53 -1.80
N LYS A 69 7.37 -34.02 -2.52
CA LYS A 69 8.28 -34.87 -3.31
C LYS A 69 9.10 -35.84 -2.45
N ALA A 70 9.44 -35.46 -1.23
CA ALA A 70 10.14 -36.30 -0.28
C ALA A 70 9.22 -37.30 0.46
N GLY A 71 7.91 -37.30 0.21
CA GLY A 71 6.95 -38.15 0.91
C GLY A 71 6.76 -37.80 2.39
N THR A 72 7.23 -36.64 2.83
CA THR A 72 7.21 -36.17 4.23
C THR A 72 6.24 -34.99 4.41
N PHE A 73 5.33 -34.80 3.46
CA PHE A 73 4.35 -33.74 3.53
C PHE A 73 3.19 -34.14 4.43
N GLU A 74 3.05 -33.42 5.53
CA GLU A 74 1.88 -33.45 6.38
C GLU A 74 1.14 -32.12 6.25
N TYR A 75 -0.13 -32.21 5.88
CA TYR A 75 -1.00 -31.05 5.87
C TYR A 75 -1.44 -30.73 7.29
N ASP A 76 -0.94 -29.62 7.82
CA ASP A 76 -1.28 -29.14 9.15
C ASP A 76 -2.13 -27.86 9.05
N LEU A 77 -3.02 -27.64 10.02
CA LEU A 77 -3.80 -26.42 10.21
C LEU A 77 -2.91 -25.17 10.21
N ARG A 78 -1.67 -25.31 10.71
CA ARG A 78 -0.67 -24.24 10.68
C ARG A 78 -0.29 -23.82 9.26
N LEU A 79 -0.11 -24.77 8.34
CA LEU A 79 0.22 -24.46 6.94
C LEU A 79 -0.97 -23.77 6.25
N TYR A 80 -2.18 -24.29 6.47
CA TYR A 80 -3.40 -23.72 5.93
C TYR A 80 -3.61 -22.26 6.36
N THR A 81 -3.57 -22.01 7.66
CA THR A 81 -3.75 -20.67 8.22
C THR A 81 -2.68 -19.70 7.74
N LEU A 82 -1.41 -20.14 7.65
CA LEU A 82 -0.31 -19.31 7.14
C LEU A 82 -0.55 -18.87 5.68
N ILE A 83 -1.00 -19.79 4.82
CA ILE A 83 -1.32 -19.49 3.42
C ILE A 83 -2.52 -18.53 3.35
N GLN A 84 -3.58 -18.79 4.11
CA GLN A 84 -4.77 -17.93 4.14
C GLN A 84 -4.45 -16.50 4.58
N PHE A 85 -3.69 -16.33 5.66
CA PHE A 85 -3.28 -15.01 6.12
C PHE A 85 -2.38 -14.31 5.11
N GLY A 86 -1.43 -15.03 4.50
CA GLY A 86 -0.59 -14.46 3.45
C GLY A 86 -1.40 -13.96 2.26
N VAL A 87 -2.36 -14.76 1.78
CA VAL A 87 -3.25 -14.40 0.67
C VAL A 87 -4.12 -13.20 1.04
N LEU A 88 -4.68 -13.18 2.25
CA LEU A 88 -5.49 -12.06 2.74
C LEU A 88 -4.70 -10.75 2.76
N ILE A 89 -3.46 -10.78 3.27
CA ILE A 89 -2.58 -9.60 3.31
C ILE A 89 -2.23 -9.13 1.89
N VAL A 90 -1.97 -10.05 0.95
CA VAL A 90 -1.73 -9.72 -0.46
C VAL A 90 -2.94 -9.02 -1.07
N ILE A 91 -4.15 -9.52 -0.84
CA ILE A 91 -5.40 -8.92 -1.33
C ILE A 91 -5.58 -7.50 -0.76
N ILE A 92 -5.37 -7.31 0.54
CA ILE A 92 -5.49 -6.01 1.20
C ILE A 92 -4.47 -5.02 0.60
N ASN A 93 -3.20 -5.42 0.44
CA ASN A 93 -2.18 -4.53 -0.12
C ASN A 93 -2.43 -4.20 -1.60
N TYR A 94 -2.95 -5.14 -2.38
CA TYR A 94 -3.37 -4.89 -3.75
C TYR A 94 -4.55 -3.88 -3.83
N TYR A 95 -5.53 -4.03 -2.93
CA TYR A 95 -6.63 -3.08 -2.78
C TYR A 95 -6.13 -1.68 -2.44
N VAL A 96 -5.22 -1.56 -1.46
CA VAL A 96 -4.59 -0.29 -1.09
C VAL A 96 -3.87 0.35 -2.27
N LEU A 97 -3.13 -0.44 -3.06
CA LEU A 97 -2.43 0.06 -4.24
C LEU A 97 -3.39 0.62 -5.31
N THR A 98 -4.54 -0.03 -5.51
CA THR A 98 -5.58 0.45 -6.42
C THR A 98 -6.20 1.75 -5.92
N LYS A 99 -6.48 1.85 -4.62
CA LYS A 99 -6.99 3.08 -3.99
C LYS A 99 -5.99 4.23 -4.03
N LEU A 100 -4.70 3.96 -3.80
CA LEU A 100 -3.63 4.96 -3.97
C LEU A 100 -3.61 5.53 -5.39
N THR A 101 -3.76 4.67 -6.40
CA THR A 101 -3.81 5.11 -7.80
C THR A 101 -5.02 6.00 -8.06
N GLN A 102 -6.19 5.69 -7.50
CA GLN A 102 -7.39 6.53 -7.60
C GLN A 102 -7.17 7.90 -6.93
N VAL A 103 -6.53 7.93 -5.76
CA VAL A 103 -6.19 9.17 -5.05
C VAL A 103 -5.21 10.02 -5.87
N PHE A 104 -4.17 9.43 -6.46
CA PHE A 104 -3.23 10.16 -7.33
C PHE A 104 -3.87 10.70 -8.62
N GLN A 105 -4.95 10.08 -9.09
CA GLN A 105 -5.75 10.54 -10.23
C GLN A 105 -6.76 11.63 -9.88
N GLY A 106 -6.81 12.07 -8.60
CA GLY A 106 -7.67 13.14 -8.12
C GLY A 106 -8.97 12.68 -7.47
N ASN A 107 -9.24 11.37 -7.38
CA ASN A 107 -10.41 10.87 -6.65
C ASN A 107 -10.14 10.80 -5.15
N TRP A 108 -10.28 11.95 -4.49
CA TRP A 108 -9.96 12.06 -3.07
C TRP A 108 -10.94 11.33 -2.16
N ASN A 109 -12.16 11.03 -2.58
CA ASN A 109 -13.13 10.31 -1.75
C ASN A 109 -12.65 8.91 -1.33
N ASP A 110 -11.71 8.33 -2.09
CA ASP A 110 -11.17 6.99 -1.87
C ASP A 110 -10.10 6.91 -0.75
N HIS A 111 -9.65 8.03 -0.19
CA HIS A 111 -8.63 8.02 0.88
C HIS A 111 -9.09 7.24 2.12
N TYR A 112 -10.38 7.27 2.45
CA TYR A 112 -10.95 6.53 3.58
C TYR A 112 -10.84 5.00 3.41
N GLY A 113 -10.86 4.53 2.15
CA GLY A 113 -10.61 3.11 1.84
C GLY A 113 -9.19 2.68 2.23
N ILE A 114 -8.19 3.56 2.04
CA ILE A 114 -6.80 3.29 2.43
C ILE A 114 -6.68 3.20 3.96
N TYR A 115 -7.36 4.07 4.71
CA TYR A 115 -7.38 4.00 6.18
C TYR A 115 -8.02 2.72 6.70
N LYS A 116 -9.19 2.37 6.17
CA LYS A 116 -9.90 1.15 6.57
C LYS A 116 -9.05 -0.08 6.31
N ALA A 117 -8.44 -0.16 5.13
CA ALA A 117 -7.57 -1.27 4.78
C ALA A 117 -6.31 -1.33 5.66
N GLY A 118 -5.64 -0.19 5.91
CA GLY A 118 -4.48 -0.13 6.79
C GLY A 118 -4.80 -0.47 8.25
N PHE A 119 -5.94 -0.01 8.77
CA PHE A 119 -6.40 -0.35 10.11
C PHE A 119 -6.74 -1.84 10.22
N LEU A 120 -7.46 -2.39 9.23
CA LEU A 120 -7.78 -3.81 9.16
C LEU A 120 -6.50 -4.66 9.09
N GLN A 121 -5.52 -4.22 8.29
CA GLN A 121 -4.21 -4.87 8.20
C GLN A 121 -3.55 -4.94 9.57
N ILE A 122 -3.44 -3.82 10.29
CA ILE A 122 -2.88 -3.78 11.66
C ILE A 122 -3.64 -4.71 12.61
N LEU A 123 -4.97 -4.68 12.58
CA LEU A 123 -5.82 -5.49 13.46
C LEU A 123 -5.62 -7.00 13.22
N ILE A 124 -5.43 -7.41 11.97
CA ILE A 124 -5.16 -8.80 11.60
C ILE A 124 -3.73 -9.19 12.00
N THR A 125 -2.74 -8.33 11.77
CA THR A 125 -1.33 -8.71 11.88
C THR A 125 -0.72 -8.54 13.26
N LEU A 126 -1.26 -7.63 14.09
CA LEU A 126 -0.80 -7.41 15.46
C LEU A 126 -0.90 -8.66 16.37
N PRO A 127 -2.02 -9.41 16.42
CA PRO A 127 -2.10 -10.63 17.24
C PRO A 127 -1.21 -11.77 16.72
N LEU A 128 -0.75 -11.70 15.46
CA LEU A 128 0.12 -12.70 14.85
C LEU A 128 1.61 -12.49 15.18
N VAL A 129 2.00 -11.30 15.68
CA VAL A 129 3.38 -10.93 15.99
C VAL A 129 4.12 -11.93 16.91
N PRO A 130 3.55 -12.40 18.04
CA PRO A 130 4.26 -13.34 18.91
C PRO A 130 4.53 -14.70 18.25
N PHE A 131 3.74 -15.06 17.23
CA PHE A 131 3.87 -16.34 16.52
C PHE A 131 4.74 -16.23 15.26
N ASN A 132 4.77 -15.07 14.63
CA ASN A 132 5.51 -14.85 13.40
C ASN A 132 5.99 -13.39 13.29
N PRO A 133 7.26 -13.08 13.55
CA PRO A 133 7.77 -11.70 13.50
C PRO A 133 7.68 -11.09 12.10
N ILE A 134 7.57 -11.89 11.04
CA ILE A 134 7.38 -11.41 9.66
C ILE A 134 6.02 -10.72 9.51
N SER A 135 5.01 -11.07 10.32
CA SER A 135 3.70 -10.41 10.28
C SER A 135 3.75 -8.97 10.79
N LEU A 136 4.84 -8.54 11.43
CA LEU A 136 5.03 -7.15 11.86
C LEU A 136 5.16 -6.19 10.67
N LEU A 137 5.70 -6.65 9.55
CA LEU A 137 6.02 -5.81 8.40
C LEU A 137 4.79 -5.11 7.80
N PRO A 138 3.65 -5.80 7.55
CA PRO A 138 2.39 -5.16 7.18
C PRO A 138 1.92 -4.08 8.16
N SER A 139 2.09 -4.28 9.46
CA SER A 139 1.72 -3.27 10.47
C SER A 139 2.65 -2.05 10.38
N LEU A 140 3.96 -2.30 10.29
CA LEU A 140 5.00 -1.28 10.21
C LEU A 140 4.91 -0.42 8.96
N THR A 141 4.42 -0.96 7.84
CA THR A 141 4.22 -0.19 6.61
C THR A 141 2.87 0.52 6.58
N SER A 142 1.83 -0.03 7.21
CA SER A 142 0.49 0.59 7.28
C SER A 142 0.47 1.89 8.08
N VAL A 143 1.18 1.96 9.21
CA VAL A 143 1.26 3.16 10.05
C VAL A 143 1.83 4.38 9.30
N PRO A 144 3.05 4.32 8.71
CA PRO A 144 3.60 5.44 7.95
C PRO A 144 2.77 5.72 6.69
N LEU A 145 2.19 4.71 6.04
CA LEU A 145 1.30 4.91 4.90
C LEU A 145 0.08 5.76 5.30
N MET A 146 -0.61 5.40 6.38
CA MET A 146 -1.77 6.14 6.91
C MET A 146 -1.39 7.57 7.33
N LEU A 147 -0.23 7.73 7.98
CA LEU A 147 0.29 9.04 8.39
C LEU A 147 0.62 9.93 7.19
N LEU A 148 1.23 9.37 6.14
CA LEU A 148 1.49 10.08 4.91
C LEU A 148 0.15 10.47 4.28
N VAL A 149 -0.74 9.53 3.99
CA VAL A 149 -2.06 9.81 3.41
C VAL A 149 -2.82 10.88 4.23
N TYR A 150 -2.62 10.95 5.54
CA TYR A 150 -3.25 11.95 6.41
C TYR A 150 -2.74 13.35 6.12
N ARG A 151 -1.41 13.47 6.04
CA ARG A 151 -0.75 14.72 5.65
C ARG A 151 -1.15 15.14 4.23
N ALA A 152 -1.28 14.20 3.30
CA ALA A 152 -1.72 14.48 1.94
C ALA A 152 -3.17 14.99 1.89
N SER A 153 -4.09 14.31 2.57
CA SER A 153 -5.50 14.69 2.65
C SER A 153 -5.65 16.09 3.27
N ARG A 154 -4.96 16.37 4.38
CA ARG A 154 -5.01 17.69 5.03
C ARG A 154 -4.52 18.81 4.11
N ARG A 155 -3.44 18.59 3.34
CA ARG A 155 -2.94 19.59 2.37
C ARG A 155 -3.93 19.82 1.23
N TYR A 156 -4.53 18.75 0.72
CA TYR A 156 -5.54 18.85 -0.34
C TYR A 156 -6.75 19.68 0.12
N SER A 157 -7.30 19.39 1.32
CA SER A 157 -8.44 20.15 1.85
C SER A 157 -8.15 21.64 2.06
N LEU A 158 -6.91 22.01 2.39
CA LEU A 158 -6.50 23.41 2.52
C LEU A 158 -6.44 24.11 1.16
N ASN A 159 -5.85 23.47 0.15
CA ASN A 159 -5.73 24.04 -1.20
C ASN A 159 -7.11 24.23 -1.85
N VAL A 160 -8.02 23.28 -1.69
CA VAL A 160 -9.39 23.40 -2.20
C VAL A 160 -10.11 24.58 -1.54
N LYS A 161 -9.99 24.75 -0.21
CA LYS A 161 -10.60 25.88 0.53
C LYS A 161 -10.04 27.24 0.12
N SER A 162 -8.75 27.35 -0.22
CA SER A 162 -8.18 28.60 -0.72
C SER A 162 -8.73 28.98 -2.09
N GLU A 163 -8.90 28.00 -2.98
CA GLU A 163 -9.37 28.21 -4.36
C GLU A 163 -10.85 28.64 -4.40
N THR A 164 -11.66 28.16 -3.44
CA THR A 164 -13.06 28.61 -3.28
C THR A 164 -13.20 30.03 -2.73
N ARG A 165 -12.21 30.54 -1.98
CA ARG A 165 -12.25 31.91 -1.43
C ARG A 165 -11.88 32.97 -2.46
N THR A 166 -10.97 32.66 -3.38
CA THR A 166 -10.55 33.58 -4.46
C THR A 166 -11.59 33.75 -5.56
N THR A 167 -12.54 32.82 -5.71
CA THR A 167 -13.59 32.89 -6.72
C THR A 167 -14.90 33.53 -6.23
N SER A 168 -14.97 33.98 -4.97
CA SER A 168 -16.20 34.46 -4.32
C SER A 168 -16.25 35.90 -3.76
N PRO A 169 -15.39 36.90 -4.12
CA PRO A 169 -15.64 38.29 -3.68
C PRO A 169 -16.38 39.20 -4.69
N GLU A 170 -16.48 38.89 -5.98
CA GLU A 170 -16.92 39.90 -6.97
C GLU A 170 -18.40 39.86 -7.39
N LEU A 171 -19.20 38.90 -6.91
CA LEU A 171 -20.59 38.75 -7.37
C LEU A 171 -21.66 39.48 -6.54
N ILE A 172 -21.29 40.37 -5.61
CA ILE A 172 -22.25 41.06 -4.72
C ILE A 172 -22.37 42.58 -4.98
N LEU A 173 -21.54 43.20 -5.81
CA LEU A 173 -21.63 44.64 -6.10
C LEU A 173 -22.03 44.92 -7.55
N ASN A 174 -23.24 44.50 -7.92
CA ASN A 174 -24.04 45.22 -8.93
C ASN A 174 -25.52 44.80 -8.85
N PRO A 175 -26.32 45.53 -8.07
CA PRO A 175 -27.67 45.80 -8.49
C PRO A 175 -27.85 47.30 -8.70
N LEU A 176 -28.23 47.62 -9.94
CA LEU A 176 -29.14 48.71 -10.29
C LEU A 176 -28.52 50.12 -10.39
N VAL A 177 -27.84 50.34 -11.52
CA VAL A 177 -28.03 51.56 -12.29
C VAL A 177 -29.41 51.45 -12.97
N SER A 178 -30.38 52.19 -12.45
CA SER A 178 -31.53 52.73 -13.22
C SER A 178 -32.22 53.81 -12.40
#